data_AF-A0A9E6A938-F1
#
_entry.id   AF-A0A9E6A938-F1
#
_cell.length_a   1.000
_cell.length_b   1.000
_cell.length_c   1.000
_cell.angle_alpha   90.00
_cell.angle_beta   90.00
_cell.angle_gamma   90.00
#
_symmetry.space_group_name_H-M   'P 1'
#
loop_
_entity.id
_entity.type
_entity.pdbx_description
1 polymer ?
#
loop_
_entity_poly.entity_id
_entity_poly.type
_entity_poly.pdbx_seq_one_letter_code
_entity_poly.pdbx_strand_id
1 'polypeptide(L)'
;MSKIENTVVGYFAVYSSQETFCDGDACIIAGGQSALNKYIKSSLGTGSEYQIRKTRLGEILEGISLGASYAFDKESYGVFYPLANKHGLSLKHEDFPPKEAGSHFVIVKFIT
;
A
#
# COMPACT_ATOMS: atom_id res chain seq x y z
N MET A 1 -3.41 14.13 15.02
CA MET A 1 -2.42 13.52 14.11
C MET A 1 -1.22 14.44 13.96
N SER A 2 -0.02 13.87 14.03
CA SER A 2 1.24 14.60 13.84
C SER A 2 1.48 14.97 12.37
N LYS A 3 2.42 15.90 12.11
CA LYS A 3 2.83 16.23 10.73
C LYS A 3 3.35 15.01 9.97
N ILE A 4 3.97 14.06 10.68
CA ILE A 4 4.49 12.81 10.11
C ILE A 4 3.35 11.88 9.71
N GLU A 5 2.34 11.70 10.56
CA GLU A 5 1.16 10.87 10.28
C GLU A 5 0.35 11.36 9.08
N ASN A 6 0.39 12.67 8.80
CA ASN A 6 -0.25 13.26 7.63
C ASN A 6 0.53 13.07 6.31
N THR A 7 1.72 12.48 6.35
CA THR A 7 2.54 12.25 5.15
C THR A 7 1.84 11.24 4.24
N VAL A 8 1.65 11.61 2.98
CA VAL A 8 1.08 10.72 1.95
C VAL A 8 2.12 9.66 1.63
N VAL A 9 1.74 8.40 1.78
CA VAL A 9 2.59 7.23 1.50
C VAL A 9 2.34 6.71 0.09
N GLY A 10 1.09 6.78 -0.38
CA GLY A 10 0.73 6.29 -1.70
C GLY A 10 -0.76 6.40 -1.96
N TYR A 11 -1.25 5.49 -2.79
CA TYR A 11 -2.63 5.41 -3.25
C TYR A 11 -3.17 4.00 -3.06
N PHE A 12 -4.44 3.90 -2.71
CA PHE A 12 -5.21 2.66 -2.69
C PHE A 12 -6.46 2.85 -3.54
N ALA A 13 -7.09 1.74 -3.89
CA ALA A 13 -8.32 1.72 -4.65
C ALA A 13 -9.46 1.27 -3.74
N VAL A 14 -10.63 1.89 -3.92
CA VAL A 14 -11.86 1.51 -3.21
C VAL A 14 -12.98 1.22 -4.19
N TYR A 15 -13.63 0.07 -3.99
CA TYR A 15 -14.83 -0.39 -4.68
C TYR A 15 -16.07 -0.02 -3.88
N SER A 16 -16.97 0.76 -4.48
CA SER A 16 -17.99 1.51 -3.73
C SER A 16 -17.35 2.29 -2.55
N SER A 17 -18.08 3.01 -1.72
CA SER A 17 -17.46 3.89 -0.72
C SER A 17 -16.72 3.17 0.42
N GLN A 18 -16.68 1.83 0.47
CA GLN A 18 -16.33 1.07 1.68
C GLN A 18 -15.37 -0.12 1.49
N GLU A 19 -15.18 -0.67 0.29
CA GLU A 19 -14.34 -1.87 0.13
C GLU A 19 -13.00 -1.51 -0.49
N THR A 20 -11.89 -1.77 0.20
CA THR A 20 -10.55 -1.51 -0.36
C THR A 20 -10.14 -2.65 -1.28
N PHE A 21 -9.49 -2.33 -2.39
CA PHE A 21 -8.89 -3.32 -3.28
C PHE A 21 -7.69 -3.99 -2.60
N CYS A 22 -7.81 -5.29 -2.37
CA CYS A 22 -6.77 -6.11 -1.75
C CYS A 22 -6.51 -7.35 -2.64
N ASP A 23 -5.27 -7.80 -2.64
CA ASP A 23 -4.84 -9.00 -3.34
C ASP A 23 -4.46 -10.05 -2.29
N GLY A 24 -5.27 -11.10 -2.17
CA GLY A 24 -5.19 -12.04 -1.06
C GLY A 24 -5.53 -11.37 0.29
N ASP A 25 -4.60 -11.44 1.24
CA ASP A 25 -4.76 -10.90 2.60
C ASP A 25 -4.28 -9.44 2.74
N ALA A 26 -3.73 -8.83 1.67
CA ALA A 26 -3.06 -7.54 1.74
C ALA A 26 -3.64 -6.50 0.78
N CYS A 27 -3.87 -5.28 1.29
CA CYS A 27 -4.40 -4.17 0.50
C CYS A 27 -3.27 -3.43 -0.22
N ILE A 28 -3.47 -3.16 -1.51
CA ILE A 28 -2.42 -2.63 -2.37
C ILE A 28 -2.26 -1.13 -2.14
N ILE A 29 -1.05 -0.72 -1.76
CA ILE A 29 -0.61 0.67 -1.74
C ILE A 29 0.44 0.86 -2.85
N ALA A 30 0.14 1.74 -3.80
CA ALA A 30 1.08 2.11 -4.87
C ALA A 30 1.58 3.54 -4.67
N GLY A 31 2.83 3.82 -5.03
CA GLY A 31 3.37 5.19 -4.96
C GLY A 31 2.69 6.17 -5.93
N GLY A 32 2.13 5.66 -7.03
CA GLY A 32 1.46 6.45 -8.06
C GLY A 32 0.10 5.91 -8.50
N GLN A 33 -0.83 6.82 -8.83
CA GLN A 33 -2.16 6.46 -9.36
C GLN A 33 -2.08 5.63 -10.65
N SER A 34 -1.14 5.96 -11.54
CA SER A 34 -0.95 5.23 -12.81
C SER A 34 -0.50 3.79 -12.57
N ALA A 35 0.41 3.58 -11.63
CA ALA A 35 0.89 2.25 -11.25
C ALA A 35 -0.24 1.39 -10.68
N LEU A 36 -1.04 1.95 -9.77
CA LEU A 36 -2.21 1.28 -9.21
C LEU A 36 -3.25 0.93 -10.28
N ASN A 37 -3.59 1.88 -11.15
CA ASN A 37 -4.53 1.63 -12.25
C ASN A 37 -4.04 0.53 -13.19
N LYS A 38 -2.73 0.51 -13.50
CA LYS A 38 -2.13 -0.56 -14.31
C LYS A 38 -2.26 -1.91 -13.61
N TYR A 39 -2.01 -1.97 -12.30
CA TYR A 39 -2.12 -3.19 -11.52
C TYR A 39 -3.55 -3.73 -11.45
N ILE A 40 -4.54 -2.86 -11.20
CA ILE A 40 -5.95 -3.23 -11.16
C ILE A 40 -6.39 -3.81 -12.51
N LYS A 41 -6.04 -3.12 -13.61
CA LYS A 41 -6.38 -3.58 -14.97
C LYS A 41 -5.75 -4.93 -15.30
N SER A 42 -4.51 -5.19 -14.88
CA SER A 42 -3.88 -6.48 -15.12
C SER A 42 -4.46 -7.60 -14.26
N SER A 43 -5.00 -7.28 -13.08
CA SER A 43 -5.49 -8.27 -12.11
C SER A 43 -6.97 -8.64 -12.34
N LEU A 44 -7.82 -7.68 -12.68
CA LEU A 44 -9.28 -7.86 -12.80
C LEU A 44 -9.80 -7.78 -14.24
N GLY A 45 -8.96 -7.41 -15.21
CA GLY A 45 -9.40 -7.08 -16.56
C GLY A 45 -10.10 -5.71 -16.64
N THR A 46 -10.75 -5.43 -17.77
CA THR A 46 -11.51 -4.18 -17.99
C THR A 46 -12.92 -4.29 -17.41
N GLY A 47 -13.30 -3.42 -16.46
CA GLY A 47 -14.72 -3.28 -16.05
C GLY A 47 -15.00 -2.87 -14.61
N SER A 48 -14.01 -2.85 -13.72
CA SER A 48 -14.23 -2.52 -12.31
C SER A 48 -14.02 -1.04 -12.01
N GLU A 49 -15.08 -0.33 -11.60
CA GLU A 49 -15.06 1.07 -11.18
C GLU A 49 -14.43 1.22 -9.78
N TYR A 50 -13.13 1.51 -9.74
CA TYR A 50 -12.45 1.87 -8.50
C TYR A 50 -12.26 3.38 -8.40
N GLN A 51 -12.51 3.92 -7.21
CA GLN A 51 -12.04 5.25 -6.87
C GLN A 51 -10.62 5.16 -6.30
N ILE A 52 -9.70 5.95 -6.87
CA ILE A 52 -8.32 6.00 -6.38
C ILE A 52 -8.21 7.09 -5.32
N ARG A 53 -7.76 6.71 -4.12
CA ARG A 53 -7.60 7.62 -2.98
C ARG A 53 -6.16 7.64 -2.50
N LYS A 54 -5.71 8.80 -2.03
CA LYS A 54 -4.43 8.92 -1.32
C LYS A 54 -4.59 8.26 0.03
N THR A 55 -3.53 7.58 0.49
CA THR A 55 -3.42 7.15 1.87
C THR A 55 -2.22 7.79 2.55
N ARG A 56 -2.38 8.07 3.84
CA ARG A 56 -1.40 8.68 4.72
C ARG A 56 -0.85 7.65 5.71
N LEU A 57 0.33 7.94 6.26
CA LEU A 57 0.98 7.08 7.24
C LEU A 57 0.06 6.71 8.41
N GLY A 58 -0.65 7.69 8.99
CA GLY A 58 -1.52 7.45 10.14
C GLY A 58 -2.64 6.45 9.84
N GLU A 59 -3.25 6.54 8.66
CA GLU A 59 -4.32 5.63 8.23
C GLU A 59 -3.80 4.19 8.07
N ILE A 60 -2.59 4.05 7.51
CA ILE A 60 -1.93 2.75 7.35
C ILE A 60 -1.58 2.16 8.72
N LEU A 61 -0.99 2.95 9.62
CA LEU A 61 -0.61 2.49 10.96
C LEU A 61 -1.84 2.08 11.77
N GLU A 62 -2.93 2.84 11.67
CA GLU A 62 -4.22 2.49 12.27
C GLU A 62 -4.72 1.15 11.72
N GLY A 63 -4.76 0.98 10.40
CA GLY A 63 -5.16 -0.29 9.78
C GLY A 63 -4.29 -1.47 10.21
N ILE A 64 -2.97 -1.30 10.23
CA ILE A 64 -2.04 -2.33 10.72
C ILE A 64 -2.35 -2.68 12.18
N SER A 65 -2.60 -1.69 13.04
CA SER A 65 -2.95 -1.93 14.45
C SER A 65 -4.25 -2.70 14.65
N LEU A 66 -5.16 -2.64 13.66
CA LEU A 66 -6.40 -3.40 13.61
C LEU A 66 -6.24 -4.78 12.94
N GLY A 67 -5.02 -5.15 12.55
CA GLY A 67 -4.70 -6.45 11.92
C GLY A 67 -4.76 -6.45 10.39
N ALA A 68 -4.91 -5.29 9.74
CA ALA A 68 -4.83 -5.22 8.29
C ALA A 68 -3.40 -5.49 7.79
N SER A 69 -3.30 -6.14 6.62
CA SER A 69 -2.04 -6.27 5.90
C SER A 69 -2.02 -5.33 4.71
N TYR A 70 -0.86 -4.74 4.41
CA TYR A 70 -0.68 -3.85 3.27
C TYR A 70 0.49 -4.30 2.41
N ALA A 71 0.31 -4.23 1.09
CA ALA A 71 1.31 -4.57 0.09
C ALA A 71 1.79 -3.28 -0.59
N PHE A 72 3.07 -2.95 -0.43
CA PHE A 72 3.67 -1.70 -0.91
C PHE A 72 4.56 -1.94 -2.12
N ASP A 73 4.36 -1.17 -3.20
CA ASP A 73 5.34 -1.13 -4.30
C ASP A 73 6.63 -0.40 -3.89
N LYS A 74 7.63 -0.39 -4.78
CA LYS A 74 8.93 0.26 -4.52
C LYS A 74 8.79 1.71 -4.04
N GLU A 75 7.94 2.49 -4.70
CA GLU A 75 7.80 3.91 -4.43
C GLU A 75 7.13 4.17 -3.08
N SER A 76 6.00 3.50 -2.82
CA SER A 76 5.28 3.63 -1.55
C SER A 76 6.05 3.03 -0.38
N TYR A 77 6.74 1.90 -0.57
CA TYR A 77 7.58 1.31 0.47
C TYR A 77 8.75 2.23 0.84
N GLY A 78 9.37 2.87 -0.16
CA GLY A 78 10.46 3.83 0.05
C GLY A 78 10.06 5.01 0.93
N VAL A 79 8.79 5.43 0.88
CA VAL A 79 8.22 6.47 1.77
C VAL A 79 7.77 5.88 3.11
N PHE A 80 7.15 4.70 3.09
CA PHE A 80 6.59 4.06 4.28
C PHE A 80 7.66 3.61 5.27
N TYR A 81 8.65 2.82 4.81
CA TYR A 81 9.60 2.14 5.70
C TYR A 81 10.32 3.07 6.70
N PRO A 82 10.87 4.25 6.31
CA PRO A 82 11.62 5.07 7.25
C PRO A 82 10.70 5.82 8.22
N LEU A 83 9.44 6.04 7.82
CA LEU A 83 8.43 6.67 8.67
C LEU A 83 7.85 5.68 9.66
N ALA A 84 7.49 4.48 9.20
CA ALA A 84 7.02 3.38 10.03
C ALA A 84 8.05 3.01 11.11
N ASN A 85 9.35 2.98 10.77
CA ASN A 85 10.39 2.70 11.75
C ASN A 85 10.54 3.79 12.82
N LYS A 86 10.24 5.05 12.50
CA LYS A 86 10.16 6.13 13.52
C LYS A 86 8.97 5.95 14.47
N HIS A 87 7.96 5.19 14.05
CA HIS A 87 6.78 4.83 14.84
C HIS A 87 6.92 3.45 15.51
N GLY A 88 8.13 2.89 15.57
CA GLY A 88 8.43 1.67 16.32
C GLY A 88 8.25 0.36 15.54
N LEU A 89 7.89 0.41 14.26
CA LEU A 89 8.02 -0.77 13.42
C LEU A 89 9.52 -1.09 13.22
N SER A 90 9.87 -2.37 13.08
CA SER A 90 11.25 -2.81 12.86
C SER A 90 11.41 -3.38 11.45
N LEU A 91 11.02 -2.60 10.45
CA LEU A 91 11.06 -2.99 9.04
C LEU A 91 12.48 -2.88 8.49
N LYS A 92 12.82 -3.76 7.55
CA LYS A 92 14.11 -3.75 6.86
C LYS A 92 14.02 -2.99 5.55
N HIS A 93 15.16 -2.51 5.07
CA HIS A 93 15.24 -2.10 3.68
C HIS A 93 14.99 -3.32 2.78
N GLU A 94 14.31 -3.10 1.66
CA GLU A 94 13.99 -4.14 0.69
C GLU A 94 14.50 -3.71 -0.68
N ASP A 95 15.15 -4.64 -1.36
CA ASP A 95 15.61 -4.46 -2.73
C ASP A 95 14.48 -4.82 -3.70
N PHE A 96 14.24 -3.94 -4.67
CA PHE A 96 13.24 -4.14 -5.71
C PHE A 96 13.95 -4.38 -7.06
N PRO A 97 14.48 -5.59 -7.30
CA PRO A 97 15.13 -5.90 -8.57
C PRO A 97 14.12 -5.82 -9.73
N PRO A 98 14.57 -5.50 -10.95
CA PRO A 98 13.73 -5.57 -12.13
C PRO A 98 13.17 -7.00 -12.27
N LYS A 99 11.85 -7.15 -12.39
CA LYS A 99 11.22 -8.46 -12.62
C LYS A 99 10.98 -8.67 -14.11
N GLU A 100 11.22 -9.89 -14.58
CA GLU A 100 10.90 -10.33 -15.94
C GLU A 100 9.38 -10.49 -16.17
N ALA A 101 8.60 -10.73 -15.11
CA ALA A 101 7.13 -10.74 -15.14
C ALA A 101 6.52 -10.39 -13.76
N GLY A 102 5.38 -9.68 -13.77
CA GLY A 102 4.61 -9.33 -12.56
C GLY A 102 5.11 -8.09 -11.80
N SER A 103 4.36 -7.71 -10.75
CA SER A 103 4.72 -6.60 -9.86
C SER A 103 5.47 -7.10 -8.62
N HIS A 104 6.35 -6.26 -8.04
CA HIS A 104 6.98 -6.53 -6.74
C HIS A 104 6.28 -5.70 -5.67
N PHE A 105 5.79 -6.36 -4.62
CA PHE A 105 5.28 -5.72 -3.42
C PHE A 105 5.94 -6.28 -2.17
N VAL A 106 6.08 -5.43 -1.15
CA VAL A 106 6.48 -5.81 0.21
C VAL A 106 5.23 -5.84 1.07
N ILE A 107 4.93 -6.99 1.69
CA ILE A 107 3.77 -7.15 2.57
C ILE A 107 4.18 -6.84 4.00
N VAL A 108 3.45 -5.93 4.65
CA VAL A 108 3.62 -5.58 6.06
C VAL A 108 2.33 -5.91 6.82
N LYS A 109 2.49 -6.66 7.91
CA LYS A 109 1.42 -7.02 8.86
C LYS A 109 1.99 -7.25 10.26
N PHE A 110 1.16 -7.12 11.30
CA PHE A 110 1.56 -7.59 12.62
C PHE A 110 1.54 -9.13 12.66
N ILE A 111 2.59 -9.71 13.22
CA ILE A 111 2.60 -11.12 13.60
C ILE A 111 2.19 -11.15 15.07
N THR A 112 0.92 -11.46 15.32
CA THR A 112 0.42 -11.84 16.66
C THR A 112 0.78 -13.27 16.99
#